data_AF-A0A1G1IFQ8-F1
#
_entry.id   AF-A0A1G1IFQ8-F1
#
_cell.length_a   1.000
_cell.length_b   1.000
_cell.length_c   1.000
_cell.angle_alpha   90.00
_cell.angle_beta   90.00
_cell.angle_gamma   90.00
#
_symmetry.space_group_name_H-M   'P 1'
#
loop_
_entity.id
_entity.type
_entity.pdbx_description
1 polymer ?
#
loop_
_entity_poly.entity_id
_entity_poly.type
_entity_poly.pdbx_seq_one_letter_code
_entity_poly.pdbx_strand_id
1 'polypeptide(L)'
;MDKKEVVAKVLALKEKSGKTYDELADALGLCNVYVAQILRRQAQLKKGTEEKLVKLLPGLTEDLLKEMRKPPVRSFDPAILQEPHVYRMTEVCAHYGDGILAIIQEQFGDGIMSAIDFRFTIHKTKGSQGEDRVVMTWNGKFLPHIEQTK
;
A
#
# COMPACT_ATOMS: atom_id res chain seq x y z
N MET A 1 -16.71 -16.02 -1.94
CA MET A 1 -15.38 -16.67 -1.80
C MET A 1 -14.71 -16.12 -0.55
N ASP A 2 -13.87 -16.91 0.12
CA ASP A 2 -13.09 -16.42 1.25
C ASP A 2 -12.01 -15.42 0.79
N LYS A 3 -11.66 -14.43 1.64
CA LYS A 3 -10.67 -13.40 1.28
C LYS A 3 -9.31 -14.01 0.96
N LYS A 4 -8.85 -14.99 1.74
CA LYS A 4 -7.55 -15.63 1.51
C LYS A 4 -7.53 -16.39 0.19
N GLU A 5 -8.63 -17.05 -0.13
CA GLU A 5 -8.80 -17.77 -1.40
C GLU A 5 -8.73 -16.83 -2.62
N VAL A 6 -9.46 -15.71 -2.57
CA VAL A 6 -9.42 -14.69 -3.63
C VAL A 6 -8.00 -14.14 -3.80
N VAL A 7 -7.35 -13.77 -2.69
CA VAL A 7 -5.99 -13.23 -2.72
C VAL A 7 -5.00 -14.25 -3.28
N ALA A 8 -5.08 -15.51 -2.87
CA ALA A 8 -4.19 -16.55 -3.40
C ALA A 8 -4.35 -16.72 -4.92
N LYS A 9 -5.59 -16.77 -5.43
CA LYS A 9 -5.87 -16.86 -6.87
C LYS A 9 -5.35 -15.65 -7.64
N VAL A 10 -5.56 -14.44 -7.13
CA VAL A 10 -5.10 -13.19 -7.76
C VAL A 10 -3.57 -13.09 -7.77
N LEU A 11 -2.91 -13.45 -6.66
CA LEU A 11 -1.44 -13.45 -6.59
C LEU A 11 -0.81 -14.50 -7.50
N ALA A 12 -1.43 -15.68 -7.66
CA ALA A 12 -0.98 -16.68 -8.62
C ALA A 12 -1.08 -16.17 -10.08
N LEU A 13 -2.11 -15.39 -10.41
CA LEU A 13 -2.20 -14.75 -11.74
C LEU A 13 -1.11 -13.69 -11.95
N LYS A 14 -0.81 -12.88 -10.92
CA LYS A 14 0.31 -11.93 -10.95
C LYS A 14 1.62 -12.68 -11.17
N GLU A 15 1.88 -13.74 -10.44
CA GLU A 15 3.07 -14.57 -10.59
C GLU A 15 3.18 -15.16 -12.00
N LYS A 16 2.12 -15.79 -12.50
CA LYS A 16 2.05 -16.34 -13.87
C LYS A 16 2.30 -15.29 -14.95
N SER A 17 1.94 -14.03 -14.71
CA SER A 17 2.15 -12.94 -15.66
C SER A 17 3.61 -12.52 -15.84
N GLY A 18 4.49 -12.92 -14.91
CA GLY A 18 5.90 -12.53 -14.85
C GLY A 18 6.16 -11.06 -14.47
N LYS A 19 5.11 -10.24 -14.31
CA LYS A 19 5.24 -8.80 -14.06
C LYS A 19 5.59 -8.51 -12.61
N THR A 20 6.45 -7.52 -12.41
CA THR A 20 6.77 -6.89 -11.14
C THR A 20 5.63 -5.98 -10.66
N TYR A 21 5.68 -5.54 -9.41
CA TYR A 21 4.71 -4.55 -8.92
C TYR A 21 4.92 -3.18 -9.59
N ASP A 22 6.15 -2.81 -9.93
CA ASP A 22 6.47 -1.56 -10.61
C ASP A 22 5.92 -1.54 -12.04
N GLU A 23 6.12 -2.61 -12.83
CA GLU A 23 5.55 -2.69 -14.19
C GLU A 23 4.02 -2.61 -14.19
N LEU A 24 3.37 -3.24 -13.20
CA LEU A 24 1.91 -3.13 -13.03
C LEU A 24 1.52 -1.71 -12.62
N ALA A 25 2.27 -1.09 -11.70
CA ALA A 25 2.04 0.26 -11.22
C ALA A 25 2.10 1.29 -12.35
N ASP A 26 3.15 1.24 -13.17
CA ASP A 26 3.36 2.12 -14.30
C ASP A 26 2.25 1.98 -15.33
N ALA A 27 1.89 0.74 -15.70
CA ALA A 27 0.82 0.49 -16.67
C ALA A 27 -0.56 0.95 -16.17
N LEU A 28 -0.79 0.90 -14.85
CA LEU A 28 -2.04 1.31 -14.23
C LEU A 28 -2.08 2.80 -13.87
N GLY A 29 -0.94 3.49 -13.83
CA GLY A 29 -0.82 4.85 -13.31
C GLY A 29 -1.08 4.93 -11.81
N LEU A 30 -0.61 3.96 -11.03
CA LEU A 30 -0.83 3.84 -9.58
C LEU A 30 0.50 3.71 -8.84
N CYS A 31 0.50 3.89 -7.52
CA CYS A 31 1.65 3.55 -6.70
C CYS A 31 1.82 2.02 -6.60
N ASN A 32 3.06 1.52 -6.62
CA ASN A 32 3.37 0.09 -6.56
C ASN A 32 2.82 -0.60 -5.31
N VAL A 33 2.90 0.04 -4.14
CA VAL A 33 2.31 -0.49 -2.91
C VAL A 33 0.78 -0.53 -3.02
N TYR A 34 0.15 0.46 -3.66
CA TYR A 34 -1.30 0.48 -3.84
C TYR A 34 -1.77 -0.66 -4.76
N VAL A 35 -1.02 -0.96 -5.83
CA VAL A 35 -1.26 -2.16 -6.66
C VAL A 35 -1.18 -3.42 -5.80
N ALA A 36 -0.13 -3.55 -4.96
CA ALA A 36 -0.03 -4.68 -4.04
C ALA A 36 -1.23 -4.77 -3.08
N GLN A 37 -1.75 -3.65 -2.58
CA GLN A 37 -2.95 -3.62 -1.74
C GLN A 37 -4.22 -4.04 -2.49
N ILE A 38 -4.37 -3.68 -3.77
CA ILE A 38 -5.49 -4.14 -4.60
C ILE A 38 -5.45 -5.67 -4.74
N LEU A 39 -4.28 -6.22 -5.13
CA LEU A 39 -4.13 -7.67 -5.33
C LEU A 39 -4.29 -8.46 -4.02
N ARG A 40 -3.96 -7.85 -2.88
CA ARG A 40 -4.12 -8.43 -1.53
C ARG A 40 -5.48 -8.15 -0.88
N ARG A 41 -6.44 -7.57 -1.61
CA ARG A 41 -7.77 -7.21 -1.08
C ARG A 41 -7.69 -6.36 0.19
N GLN A 42 -6.76 -5.41 0.22
CA GLN A 42 -6.66 -4.34 1.23
C GLN A 42 -7.08 -2.98 0.68
N ALA A 43 -7.12 -2.86 -0.65
CA ALA A 43 -7.75 -1.77 -1.39
C ALA A 43 -8.83 -2.32 -2.33
N GLN A 44 -9.83 -1.47 -2.61
CA GLN A 44 -10.90 -1.79 -3.56
C GLN A 44 -10.41 -1.56 -5.00
N LEU A 45 -10.67 -2.50 -5.90
CA LEU A 45 -10.50 -2.26 -7.34
C LEU A 45 -11.57 -1.28 -7.82
N LYS A 46 -11.13 -0.15 -8.38
CA LYS A 46 -12.01 0.89 -8.93
C LYS A 46 -12.25 0.67 -10.42
N LYS A 47 -13.41 1.08 -10.91
CA LYS A 47 -13.85 0.93 -12.31
C LYS A 47 -12.80 1.44 -13.32
N GLY A 48 -12.17 2.59 -13.06
CA GLY A 48 -11.17 3.17 -13.96
C GLY A 48 -9.86 2.37 -14.08
N THR A 49 -9.55 1.49 -13.12
CA THR A 49 -8.34 0.66 -13.11
C THR A 49 -8.60 -0.74 -13.66
N GLU A 50 -9.83 -1.22 -13.55
CA GLU A 50 -10.21 -2.61 -13.79
C GLU A 50 -9.88 -3.11 -15.19
N GLU A 51 -10.30 -2.38 -16.23
CA GLU A 51 -10.08 -2.80 -17.62
C GLU A 51 -8.59 -2.98 -17.95
N LYS A 52 -7.74 -2.10 -17.42
CA LYS A 52 -6.28 -2.19 -17.56
C LYS A 52 -5.73 -3.39 -16.80
N LEU A 53 -6.20 -3.61 -15.58
CA LEU A 53 -5.74 -4.73 -14.74
C LEU A 53 -6.08 -6.09 -15.38
N VAL A 54 -7.28 -6.25 -15.95
CA VAL A 54 -7.70 -7.48 -16.65
C VAL A 54 -6.82 -7.76 -17.86
N LYS A 55 -6.42 -6.72 -18.61
CA LYS A 55 -5.46 -6.86 -19.73
C LYS A 55 -4.08 -7.29 -19.26
N LEU A 56 -3.62 -6.78 -18.12
CA LEU A 56 -2.30 -7.10 -17.57
C LEU A 56 -2.25 -8.51 -16.94
N LEU A 57 -3.36 -8.95 -16.33
CA LEU A 57 -3.51 -10.24 -15.65
C LEU A 57 -4.63 -11.07 -16.28
N PRO A 58 -4.41 -11.63 -17.48
CA PRO A 58 -5.41 -12.45 -18.17
C PRO A 58 -5.69 -13.71 -17.31
N GLY A 59 -6.92 -13.83 -16.85
CA GLY A 59 -7.36 -14.89 -15.92
C GLY A 59 -8.11 -14.38 -14.69
N LEU A 60 -8.18 -13.07 -14.48
CA LEU A 60 -9.13 -12.46 -13.54
C LEU A 60 -10.56 -12.74 -14.02
N THR A 61 -11.20 -13.75 -13.44
CA THR A 61 -12.59 -14.10 -13.73
C THR A 61 -13.55 -13.08 -13.15
N GLU A 62 -14.78 -13.04 -13.68
CA GLU A 62 -15.81 -12.12 -13.17
C GLU A 62 -16.13 -12.35 -11.68
N ASP A 63 -16.05 -13.59 -11.19
CA ASP A 63 -16.21 -13.88 -9.75
C ASP A 63 -15.10 -13.23 -8.91
N LEU A 64 -13.84 -13.28 -9.37
CA LEU A 64 -12.73 -12.61 -8.70
C LEU A 64 -12.90 -11.09 -8.74
N LEU A 65 -13.27 -10.54 -9.90
CA LEU A 65 -13.52 -9.11 -10.07
C LEU A 65 -14.65 -8.62 -9.17
N LYS A 66 -15.76 -9.36 -9.10
CA LYS A 66 -16.88 -9.07 -8.21
C LYS A 66 -16.44 -8.97 -6.75
N GLU A 67 -15.55 -9.85 -6.29
CA GLU A 67 -14.97 -9.73 -4.96
C GLU A 67 -14.02 -8.53 -4.84
N MET A 68 -13.12 -8.32 -5.81
CA MET A 68 -12.15 -7.22 -5.81
C MET A 68 -12.80 -5.82 -5.82
N ARG A 69 -13.98 -5.68 -6.45
CA ARG A 69 -14.78 -4.45 -6.49
C ARG A 69 -15.46 -4.12 -5.15
N LYS A 70 -15.61 -5.06 -4.21
CA LYS A 70 -16.22 -4.76 -2.89
C LYS A 70 -15.25 -3.99 -2.00
N PRO A 71 -15.72 -3.04 -1.16
CA PRO A 71 -14.90 -2.51 -0.09
C PRO A 71 -14.33 -3.65 0.78
N PRO A 72 -13.01 -3.71 0.99
CA PRO A 72 -12.42 -4.80 1.76
C PRO A 72 -12.59 -4.57 3.26
N VAL A 73 -12.84 -5.65 4.00
CA VAL A 73 -12.48 -5.69 5.42
C VAL A 73 -10.96 -5.80 5.48
N ARG A 74 -10.29 -4.71 5.87
CA ARG A 74 -8.83 -4.66 5.98
C ARG A 74 -8.39 -5.49 7.18
N SER A 75 -7.34 -6.27 6.99
CA SER A 75 -6.83 -7.19 8.01
C SER A 75 -5.45 -7.69 7.61
N PHE A 76 -4.64 -8.11 8.58
CA PHE A 76 -3.35 -8.72 8.33
C PHE A 76 -3.17 -9.93 9.25
N ASP A 77 -2.24 -10.82 8.90
CA ASP A 77 -1.80 -11.88 9.78
C ASP A 77 -0.84 -11.29 10.83
N PRO A 78 -1.14 -11.34 12.14
CA PRO A 78 -0.26 -10.79 13.17
C PRO A 78 1.19 -11.30 13.12
N ALA A 79 1.42 -12.51 12.60
CA ALA A 79 2.77 -13.05 12.42
C ALA A 79 3.65 -12.20 11.49
N ILE A 80 3.04 -11.40 10.59
CA ILE A 80 3.79 -10.50 9.70
C ILE A 80 4.62 -9.47 10.49
N LEU A 81 4.20 -9.10 11.71
CA LEU A 81 4.94 -8.16 12.56
C LEU A 81 6.24 -8.75 13.10
N GLN A 82 6.42 -10.07 13.03
CA GLN A 82 7.65 -10.75 13.41
C GLN A 82 8.61 -10.90 12.22
N GLU A 83 8.15 -10.65 10.98
CA GLU A 83 9.05 -10.66 9.83
C GLU A 83 10.07 -9.52 9.98
N PRO A 84 11.38 -9.77 9.83
CA PRO A 84 12.41 -8.78 10.12
C PRO A 84 12.23 -7.41 9.47
N HIS A 85 11.87 -7.32 8.18
CA HIS A 85 11.71 -6.03 7.52
C HIS A 85 10.48 -5.27 8.03
N VAL A 86 9.35 -5.96 8.21
CA VAL A 86 8.13 -5.35 8.78
C VAL A 86 8.36 -4.92 10.22
N TYR A 87 9.09 -5.71 11.02
CA TYR A 87 9.47 -5.35 12.38
C TYR A 87 10.32 -4.07 12.42
N ARG A 88 11.26 -3.88 11.49
CA ARG A 88 12.03 -2.62 11.41
C ARG A 88 11.15 -1.40 11.17
N MET A 89 10.05 -1.54 10.44
CA MET A 89 9.09 -0.44 10.27
C MET A 89 8.36 -0.12 11.59
N THR A 90 8.03 -1.14 12.38
CA THR A 90 7.48 -0.94 13.73
C THR A 90 8.50 -0.28 14.66
N GLU A 91 9.77 -0.68 14.58
CA GLU A 91 10.87 -0.09 15.34
C GLU A 91 11.09 1.39 15.00
N VAL A 92 10.98 1.77 13.72
CA VAL A 92 11.00 3.18 13.30
C VAL A 92 9.88 3.97 13.99
N CYS A 93 8.64 3.47 13.95
CA CYS A 93 7.52 4.13 14.63
C CYS A 93 7.72 4.25 16.14
N ALA A 94 8.31 3.22 16.79
CA ALA A 94 8.51 3.19 18.23
C ALA A 94 9.67 4.11 18.69
N HIS A 95 10.79 4.11 17.98
CA HIS A 95 11.98 4.87 18.39
C HIS A 95 12.00 6.31 17.87
N TYR A 96 11.47 6.56 16.67
CA TYR A 96 11.49 7.88 16.04
C TYR A 96 10.17 8.64 16.23
N GLY A 97 9.17 8.01 16.85
CA GLY A 97 7.81 8.54 16.99
C GLY A 97 7.76 9.96 17.56
N ASP A 98 8.44 10.19 18.69
CA ASP A 98 8.46 11.52 19.33
C ASP A 98 9.11 12.58 18.44
N GLY A 99 10.21 12.25 17.77
CA GLY A 99 10.89 13.17 16.85
C GLY A 99 10.06 13.48 15.60
N ILE A 100 9.41 12.46 15.02
CA ILE A 100 8.51 12.62 13.88
C ILE A 100 7.32 13.52 14.27
N LEU A 101 6.72 13.27 15.44
CA LEU A 101 5.58 14.04 15.94
C LEU A 101 5.97 15.51 16.15
N ALA A 102 7.10 15.76 16.81
CA ALA A 102 7.60 17.12 17.04
C ALA A 102 7.81 17.88 15.73
N ILE A 103 8.48 17.27 14.74
CA ILE A 103 8.72 17.90 13.43
C ILE A 103 7.42 18.20 12.69
N ILE A 104 6.46 17.28 12.72
CA ILE A 104 5.14 17.50 12.09
C ILE A 104 4.42 18.67 12.78
N GLN A 105 4.44 18.73 14.10
CA GLN A 105 3.80 19.81 14.85
C GLN A 105 4.47 21.17 14.61
N GLU A 106 5.80 21.23 14.50
CA GLU A 106 6.53 22.45 14.15
C GLU A 106 6.15 22.96 12.75
N GLN A 107 6.01 22.06 11.77
CA GLN A 107 5.77 22.44 10.38
C GLN A 107 4.29 22.67 10.05
N PHE A 108 3.37 21.93 10.68
CA PHE A 108 1.96 21.87 10.29
C PHE A 108 0.98 22.22 11.43
N GLY A 109 1.44 22.22 12.69
CA GLY A 109 0.60 22.46 13.86
C GLY A 109 -0.11 21.19 14.38
N ASP A 110 -1.19 21.39 15.13
CA ASP A 110 -1.95 20.30 15.75
C ASP A 110 -2.79 19.53 14.72
N GLY A 111 -2.48 18.24 14.54
CA GLY A 111 -3.11 17.39 13.54
C GLY A 111 -2.33 16.10 13.27
N ILE A 112 -2.72 15.39 12.20
CA ILE A 112 -2.12 14.11 11.82
C ILE A 112 -1.85 14.02 10.31
N MET A 113 -0.89 13.17 9.93
CA MET A 113 -0.76 12.70 8.55
C MET A 113 -1.80 11.59 8.29
N SER A 114 -2.64 11.77 7.28
CA SER A 114 -3.65 10.78 6.90
C SER A 114 -3.03 9.49 6.36
N ALA A 115 -3.58 8.35 6.78
CA ALA A 115 -3.34 7.03 6.17
C ALA A 115 -4.43 6.63 5.15
N ILE A 116 -5.34 7.56 4.79
CA ILE A 116 -6.43 7.35 3.83
C ILE A 116 -6.19 8.13 2.54
N ASP A 117 -6.05 9.46 2.64
CA ASP A 117 -5.50 10.28 1.55
C ASP A 117 -3.97 10.19 1.63
N PHE A 118 -3.48 9.03 1.20
CA PHE A 118 -2.12 8.57 1.40
C PHE A 118 -1.60 7.88 0.16
N ARG A 119 -0.37 8.23 -0.23
CA ARG A 119 0.38 7.60 -1.32
C ARG A 119 1.64 7.00 -0.73
N PHE A 120 1.93 5.77 -1.13
CA PHE A 120 3.09 5.04 -0.65
C PHE A 120 3.78 4.32 -1.80
N THR A 121 5.06 4.62 -1.96
CA THR A 121 5.92 3.97 -2.94
C THR A 121 7.17 3.40 -2.30
N ILE A 122 7.71 2.36 -2.93
CA ILE A 122 8.98 1.74 -2.56
C ILE A 122 9.85 1.64 -3.79
N HIS A 123 11.08 2.16 -3.75
CA HIS A 123 12.01 2.06 -4.87
C HIS A 123 13.42 1.74 -4.41
N LYS A 124 14.18 1.15 -5.30
CA LYS A 124 15.60 0.88 -5.11
C LYS A 124 16.42 2.12 -5.49
N THR A 125 17.40 2.47 -4.67
CA THR A 125 18.43 3.46 -5.01
C THR A 125 19.82 2.92 -4.68
N LYS A 126 20.87 3.66 -5.06
CA LYS A 126 22.26 3.36 -4.71
C LYS A 126 22.76 4.30 -3.62
N GLY A 127 23.42 3.74 -2.62
CA GLY A 127 24.11 4.50 -1.59
C GLY A 127 25.46 5.04 -2.06
N SER A 128 26.11 5.80 -1.18
CA SER A 128 27.41 6.42 -1.46
C SER A 128 28.54 5.40 -1.67
N GLN A 129 28.36 4.15 -1.24
CA GLN A 129 29.30 3.06 -1.46
C GLN A 129 28.85 2.11 -2.58
N GLY A 130 27.81 2.48 -3.34
CA GLY A 130 27.23 1.65 -4.41
C GLY A 130 26.34 0.51 -3.91
N GLU A 131 26.09 0.43 -2.59
CA GLU A 131 25.19 -0.55 -2.00
C GLU A 131 23.74 -0.27 -2.38
N ASP A 132 22.93 -1.33 -2.44
CA ASP A 132 21.49 -1.19 -2.67
C ASP A 132 20.81 -0.62 -1.44
N ARG A 133 19.98 0.40 -1.64
CA ARG A 133 19.17 1.01 -0.60
C ARG A 133 17.69 0.97 -0.98
N VAL A 134 16.85 0.79 0.03
CA VAL A 134 15.39 0.85 -0.12
C VAL A 134 14.92 2.25 0.27
N VAL A 135 14.23 2.92 -0.64
CA VAL A 135 13.57 4.20 -0.40
C VAL A 135 12.08 3.95 -0.25
N MET A 136 11.53 4.41 0.86
CA MET A 136 10.10 4.32 1.18
C MET A 136 9.58 5.76 1.31
N THR A 137 8.61 6.14 0.48
CA THR A 137 8.09 7.50 0.46
C THR A 137 6.65 7.53 0.97
N TRP A 138 6.44 8.14 2.13
CA TRP A 138 5.14 8.28 2.78
C TRP A 138 4.62 9.68 2.50
N ASN A 139 3.55 9.79 1.71
CA ASN A 139 2.95 11.08 1.35
C ASN A 139 1.47 11.05 1.72
N GLY A 140 1.17 11.58 2.91
CA GLY A 140 -0.19 11.71 3.43
C GLY A 140 -0.63 13.16 3.52
N LYS A 141 -1.92 13.39 3.26
CA LYS A 141 -2.55 14.69 3.51
C LYS A 141 -2.51 15.01 5.00
N PHE A 142 -2.09 16.23 5.36
CA PHE A 142 -2.23 16.74 6.72
C PHE A 142 -3.69 17.05 7.05
N LEU A 143 -4.14 16.62 8.23
CA LEU A 143 -5.47 16.83 8.75
C LEU A 143 -5.37 17.58 10.07
N PRO A 144 -5.64 18.90 10.10
CA PRO A 144 -5.60 19.67 11.34
C PRO A 144 -6.73 19.22 12.28
N HIS A 145 -6.47 19.27 13.59
CA HIS A 145 -7.53 19.17 14.58
C HIS A 145 -8.49 20.36 14.42
N ILE A 146 -9.79 20.06 14.44
CA ILE A 146 -10.84 21.08 14.42
C ILE A 146 -11.36 21.30 15.83
N GLU A 147 -11.73 22.53 16.14
CA GLU A 147 -12.57 22.82 17.29
C GLU A 147 -13.97 22.24 17.03
N GLN A 148 -14.41 21.33 17.89
CA GLN A 148 -15.71 20.67 17.76
C GLN A 148 -16.80 21.58 18.31
N THR A 149 -17.31 22.47 17.48
CA THR A 149 -18.51 23.27 17.79
C THR A 149 -19.77 22.46 17.49
N LYS A 150 -20.78 22.54 18.36
CA LYS A 150 -22.08 21.88 18.17
C LYS A 150 -22.99 22.62 17.20
#